data_AF-A0A0F4VJK2-F1
#
_entry.id   AF-A0A0F4VJK2-F1
#
_cell.length_a   1.000
_cell.length_b   1.000
_cell.length_c   1.000
_cell.angle_alpha   90.00
_cell.angle_beta   90.00
_cell.angle_gamma   90.00
#
_symmetry.space_group_name_H-M   'P 1'
#
loop_
_entity.id
_entity.type
_entity.pdbx_description
1 polymer ?
#
loop_
_entity_poly.entity_id
_entity_poly.type
_entity_poly.pdbx_seq_one_letter_code
_entity_poly.pdbx_strand_id
1 'polypeptide(L)' 'MKRDIKPVGNLYQYRYASDPKRTQRIGVMAQEINKIRPDAVVKNSQGLQSVDYGLLFNTSKILSPRK' A
#
# COMPACT_ATOMS: atom_id res chain seq x y z
N MET A 1 3.47 -7.00 10.20
CA MET A 1 4.23 -5.74 10.33
C MET A 1 5.35 -5.69 9.30
N LYS A 2 5.70 -4.51 8.77
CA LYS A 2 6.79 -4.33 7.80
C LYS A 2 8.16 -4.25 8.51
N ARG A 3 9.24 -4.61 7.82
CA ARG A 3 10.64 -4.59 8.27
C ARG A 3 11.56 -4.08 7.15
N ASP A 4 12.77 -3.69 7.54
CA ASP A 4 13.85 -3.25 6.64
C ASP A 4 13.40 -2.14 5.67
N ILE A 5 12.61 -1.19 6.20
CA ILE A 5 11.96 -0.15 5.42
C ILE A 5 13.00 0.87 4.96
N LYS A 6 13.10 1.08 3.65
CA LYS A 6 13.99 2.06 3.02
C LYS A 6 13.23 2.87 1.97
N PRO A 7 13.42 4.20 1.89
CA PRO A 7 12.83 4.99 0.82
C PRO A 7 13.46 4.63 -0.53
N VAL A 8 12.65 4.62 -1.59
CA VAL A 8 13.06 4.42 -2.99
C VAL A 8 12.22 5.38 -3.85
N GLY A 9 12.77 6.55 -4.15
CA GLY A 9 12.00 7.65 -4.74
C GLY A 9 10.82 8.04 -3.83
N ASN A 10 9.61 8.10 -4.39
CA ASN A 10 8.37 8.38 -3.65
C ASN A 10 7.71 7.13 -3.03
N LEU A 11 8.39 5.98 -3.08
CA LEU A 11 7.91 4.71 -2.55
C LEU A 11 8.86 4.20 -1.46
N TYR A 12 8.53 3.03 -0.93
CA TYR A 12 9.36 2.33 0.03
C TYR A 12 9.66 0.92 -0.43
N GLN A 13 10.91 0.51 -0.27
CA GLN A 13 11.29 -0.89 -0.21
C GLN A 13 11.11 -1.41 1.21
N TYR A 14 10.48 -2.58 1.35
CA TYR A 14 10.28 -3.23 2.64
C TYR A 14 10.06 -4.73 2.45
N ARG A 15 9.95 -5.46 3.57
CA ARG A 15 9.36 -6.81 3.60
C ARG A 15 8.41 -6.98 4.77
N TYR A 16 7.47 -7.90 4.69
CA TYR A 16 6.66 -8.28 5.85
C TYR A 16 7.46 -9.19 6.80
N ALA A 17 7.12 -9.16 8.09
CA ALA A 17 7.71 -10.07 9.08
C ALA A 17 7.49 -11.56 8.73
N SER A 18 6.43 -11.88 7.98
CA SER A 18 6.11 -13.20 7.46
C SER A 18 6.75 -13.51 6.11
N ASP A 19 7.38 -12.53 5.44
CA ASP A 19 8.03 -12.75 4.16
C ASP A 19 9.35 -13.54 4.37
N PRO A 20 9.71 -14.46 3.45
CA PRO A 20 11.05 -15.06 3.42
C PRO A 20 12.15 -14.00 3.42
N LYS A 21 13.33 -14.33 3.97
CA LYS A 21 14.43 -13.36 4.16
C LYS A 21 14.84 -12.60 2.88
N ARG A 22 14.73 -13.26 1.72
CA ARG A 22 15.14 -12.70 0.42
C ARG A 22 14.01 -12.01 -0.35
N THR A 23 12.79 -12.01 0.19
CA THR A 23 11.65 -11.35 -0.45
C THR A 23 11.67 -9.87 -0.08
N GLN A 24 11.73 -9.02 -1.09
CA GLN A 24 11.61 -7.57 -0.98
C GLN A 24 10.38 -7.13 -1.77
N ARG A 25 9.71 -6.09 -1.29
CA ARG A 25 8.52 -5.50 -1.90
C ARG A 25 8.72 -4.00 -2.03
N ILE A 26 8.06 -3.41 -3.01
CA ILE A 26 7.99 -1.96 -3.20
C ILE A 26 6.54 -1.52 -2.99
N GLY A 27 6.34 -0.41 -2.27
CA GLY A 27 5.00 0.15 -2.09
C GLY A 27 4.93 1.32 -1.12
N VAL A 28 3.72 1.70 -0.76
CA VAL A 28 3.43 2.84 0.13
C VAL A 28 3.25 2.40 1.59
N MET A 29 3.30 3.34 2.53
CA MET A 29 2.97 3.09 3.94
C MET A 29 1.50 3.36 4.24
N ALA A 30 0.79 2.37 4.75
CA ALA A 30 -0.65 2.48 5.01
C ALA A 30 -0.99 3.59 6.00
N GLN A 31 -0.17 3.80 7.02
CA GLN A 31 -0.35 4.86 8.02
C GLN A 31 -0.22 6.27 7.40
N GLU A 32 0.64 6.42 6.39
CA GLU A 32 0.80 7.69 5.67
C GLU A 32 -0.39 7.94 4.75
N ILE A 33 -0.78 6.92 3.97
CA ILE A 33 -1.96 7.00 3.11
C ILE A 33 -3.22 7.26 3.93
N ASN A 34 -3.38 6.67 5.12
CA ASN A 34 -4.55 6.88 5.96
C ASN A 34 -4.76 8.35 6.37
N LYS A 35 -3.70 9.16 6.41
CA LYS A 35 -3.79 10.60 6.72
C LYS A 35 -4.25 11.42 5.51
N ILE A 36 -4.01 10.94 4.29
CA ILE A 36 -4.22 11.69 3.05
C ILE A 36 -5.48 11.20 2.31
N ARG A 37 -5.65 9.88 2.24
CA ARG A 37 -6.70 9.16 1.52
C ARG A 37 -7.18 7.94 2.34
N PRO A 38 -7.89 8.17 3.46
CA PRO A 38 -8.33 7.11 4.36
C PRO A 38 -9.27 6.08 3.70
N ASP A 39 -10.02 6.48 2.67
CA ASP A 39 -10.87 5.63 1.85
C ASP A 39 -10.09 4.54 1.09
N ALA A 40 -8.80 4.74 0.82
CA ALA A 40 -7.93 3.74 0.19
C ALA A 40 -7.23 2.81 1.21
N VAL A 41 -7.57 2.90 2.50
CA VAL A 41 -6.98 2.07 3.56
C VAL A 41 -8.01 1.13 4.14
N VAL A 42 -7.72 -0.17 4.05
CA VAL A 42 -8.55 -1.23 4.61
C VAL A 42 -7.93 -1.72 5.91
N LYS A 43 -8.76 -1.85 6.94
CA LYS A 43 -8.38 -2.42 8.24
C LYS A 43 -9.01 -3.80 8.38
N ASN A 44 -8.21 -4.82 8.67
CA ASN A 44 -8.73 -6.16 8.92
C ASN A 44 -9.27 -6.32 10.35
N SER A 45 -9.86 -7.49 10.66
CA SER A 45 -10.40 -7.81 11.99
C SER A 45 -9.36 -7.78 13.12
N GLN A 46 -8.08 -7.93 12.80
CA GLN A 46 -6.95 -7.82 13.75
C GLN A 46 -6.41 -6.40 13.89
N GLY A 47 -7.02 -5.43 13.21
CA GLY A 47 -6.63 -4.03 13.24
C GLY A 47 -5.42 -3.66 12.39
N LEU A 48 -4.91 -4.56 11.56
CA LEU A 48 -3.83 -4.28 10.62
C LEU A 48 -4.35 -3.48 9.43
N GLN A 49 -3.65 -2.39 9.12
CA GLN A 49 -3.94 -1.54 7.97
C GLN A 49 -3.20 -2.01 6.72
N SER A 50 -3.92 -2.06 5.60
CA SER A 50 -3.41 -2.35 4.26
C SER A 50 -3.95 -1.31 3.28
N VAL A 51 -3.26 -1.10 2.17
CA VAL A 51 -3.68 -0.15 1.13
C VAL A 51 -4.38 -0.90 0.01
N ASP A 52 -5.57 -0.44 -0.34
CA ASP A 52 -6.26 -0.84 -1.56
C ASP A 52 -5.72 0.01 -2.73
N TYR A 53 -4.92 -0.63 -3.59
CA TYR A 53 -4.31 0.06 -4.74
C TYR A 53 -5.32 0.42 -5.84
N GLY A 54 -6.45 -0.29 -5.93
CA GLY A 54 -7.53 0.05 -6.87
C GLY A 54 -8.17 1.38 -6.49
N LEU A 55 -8.48 1.57 -5.21
CA LEU A 55 -8.99 2.83 -4.68
C LEU A 55 -7.92 3.93 -4.66
N LEU A 56 -6.66 3.58 -4.34
CA LEU A 56 -5.55 4.55 -4.35
C LEU A 56 -5.29 5.13 -5.75
N PHE A 57 -5.47 4.36 -6.81
CA PHE A 57 -5.31 4.86 -8.18
C PHE A 57 -6.63 5.12 -8.90
N ASN A 58 -7.77 4.91 -8.23
CA ASN A 58 -9.11 5.05 -8.79
C ASN A 58 -9.22 4.37 -10.17
N THR A 59 -8.80 3.10 -10.24
CA THR A 59 -8.63 2.37 -11.51
C THR A 59 -9.93 2.26 -12.31
N SER A 60 -11.08 2.34 -11.64
CA SER A 60 -12.41 2.41 -12.27
C SER A 60 -12.60 3.62 -13.19
N LYS A 61 -11.98 4.77 -12.87
CA LYS A 61 -11.99 5.96 -13.73
C LYS A 61 -10.97 5.89 -14.87
N ILE A 62 -9.87 5.15 -14.67
CA ILE A 62 -8.79 5.04 -15.66
C ILE A 62 -9.16 4.06 -16.78
N LEU A 63 -9.92 3.00 -16.46
CA LEU A 63 -10.34 1.96 -17.42
C LEU A 63 -11.68 2.24 -18.11
N SER A 64 -12.34 3.35 -17.79
CA SER A 64 -13.52 3.78 -18.55
C SER A 64 -13.04 4.38 -19.88
N PRO A 65 -13.38 3.81 -21.05
CA PRO A 65 -13.05 4.45 -22.33
C PRO A 65 -13.71 5.83 -22.33
N ARG A 66 -12.92 6.86 -22.65
CA ARG A 66 -13.48 8.19 -22.93
C ARG A 66 -14.52 8.00 -24.02
N LYS A 67 -15.80 8.25 -23.69
CA LYS A 67 -16.91 8.30 -24.63
C LYS A 67 -16.65 9.36 -25.70
#